data_AF-A0A5J4NFF8-F1
#
_entry.id   AF-A0A5J4NFF8-F1
#
_cell.length_a   1.000
_cell.length_b   1.000
_cell.length_c   1.000
_cell.angle_alpha   90.00
_cell.angle_beta   90.00
_cell.angle_gamma   90.00
#
_symmetry.space_group_name_H-M   'P 1'
#
loop_
_entity.id
_entity.type
_entity.pdbx_description
1 polymer ?
#
loop_
_entity_poly.entity_id
_entity_poly.type
_entity_poly.pdbx_seq_one_letter_code
_entity_poly.pdbx_strand_id
1 'polypeptide(L)'
;MLPDPSSWSCLPKSLCIERSMTLAVTSGHLPVCSQSSSPVRFLASLAYMAMMGPYQKKRPPNKPMDQRPFMKAIVLKTLIRKPKKPNSANRKCVRVRLSNGREVVAHVPGEGHNLQEHNVVLIRGGRTQDLIGVKHKVVRGKYDCAPVQKPAPK
;
A
#
# COMPACT_ATOMS: atom_id res chain seq x y z
N MET A 1 -9.72 -14.20 -34.31
CA MET A 1 -9.21 -14.42 -32.94
C MET A 1 -8.20 -13.32 -32.65
N LEU A 2 -8.58 -12.34 -31.84
CA LEU A 2 -7.72 -11.21 -31.46
C LEU A 2 -6.96 -11.57 -30.18
N PRO A 3 -5.66 -11.28 -30.06
CA PRO A 3 -4.90 -11.58 -28.85
C PRO A 3 -5.22 -10.61 -27.70
N ASP A 4 -5.20 -11.15 -26.47
CA ASP A 4 -5.53 -10.45 -25.23
C ASP A 4 -4.54 -9.32 -24.85
N PRO A 5 -5.03 -8.20 -24.28
CA PRO A 5 -4.23 -6.99 -24.01
C PRO A 5 -3.32 -7.06 -22.77
N SER A 6 -3.05 -8.24 -22.21
CA SER A 6 -2.28 -8.39 -20.96
C SER A 6 -0.77 -8.62 -21.12
N SER A 7 -0.21 -8.55 -22.33
CA SER A 7 1.20 -8.87 -22.60
C SER A 7 2.14 -7.66 -22.74
N TRP A 8 1.65 -6.42 -22.64
CA TRP A 8 2.45 -5.21 -22.87
C TRP A 8 2.87 -4.55 -21.56
N SER A 9 3.63 -5.28 -20.74
CA SER A 9 4.32 -4.70 -19.60
C SER A 9 5.74 -5.25 -19.50
N CYS A 10 6.52 -5.07 -20.55
CA CYS A 10 7.98 -5.19 -20.53
C CYS A 10 8.52 -4.68 -21.86
N LEU A 11 9.22 -3.55 -21.87
CA LEU A 11 10.46 -3.33 -22.63
C LEU A 11 11.10 -1.99 -22.19
N PRO A 12 12.44 -1.90 -22.18
CA PRO A 12 13.22 -0.89 -21.48
C PRO A 12 13.42 0.40 -22.28
N LYS A 13 13.76 1.46 -21.54
CA LYS A 13 14.21 2.76 -22.03
C LYS A 13 15.66 2.65 -22.52
N SER A 14 15.89 2.64 -23.83
CA SER A 14 17.14 3.11 -24.47
C SER A 14 17.09 2.89 -25.99
N LEU A 15 18.00 3.56 -26.71
CA LEU A 15 18.23 3.62 -28.15
C LEU A 15 17.34 4.64 -28.89
N CYS A 16 17.80 5.86 -29.12
CA CYS A 16 18.89 6.24 -30.05
C CYS A 16 18.51 5.84 -31.49
N ILE A 17 17.99 6.81 -32.24
CA ILE A 17 17.77 6.70 -33.69
C ILE A 17 18.53 7.84 -34.33
N GLU A 18 19.78 7.56 -34.70
CA GLU A 18 20.39 8.20 -35.87
C GLU A 18 19.78 7.53 -37.10
N ARG A 19 19.28 8.33 -38.04
CA ARG A 19 18.91 7.88 -39.37
C ARG A 19 19.42 8.90 -40.37
N SER A 20 20.52 8.50 -41.01
CA SER A 20 21.12 9.08 -42.20
C SER A 20 20.31 8.76 -43.46
N MET A 21 20.66 9.46 -44.54
CA MET A 21 20.31 9.27 -45.98
C MET A 21 19.07 10.05 -46.48
N THR A 22 19.21 11.21 -47.16
CA THR A 22 19.44 11.44 -48.63
C THR A 22 18.23 10.99 -49.49
N LEU A 23 17.61 11.70 -50.45
CA LEU A 23 18.00 12.77 -51.39
C LEU A 23 16.76 13.60 -51.85
N ALA A 24 17.05 14.83 -52.33
CA ALA A 24 16.49 15.57 -53.48
C ALA A 24 14.98 15.89 -53.59
N VAL A 25 14.63 17.18 -53.63
CA VAL A 25 13.79 17.80 -54.70
C VAL A 25 14.15 19.29 -54.84
N THR A 26 14.23 19.68 -56.12
CA THR A 26 14.40 20.94 -56.84
C THR A 26 14.12 22.31 -56.18
N SER A 27 14.99 23.24 -56.57
CA SER A 27 14.88 24.71 -56.70
C SER A 27 13.47 25.34 -56.67
N GLY A 28 13.30 26.34 -55.80
CA GLY A 28 12.22 27.33 -55.88
C GLY A 28 12.24 28.28 -54.67
N HIS A 29 12.46 29.57 -54.93
CA HIS A 29 12.35 30.76 -54.07
C HIS A 29 11.97 30.64 -52.58
N LEU A 30 12.81 31.24 -51.73
CA LEU A 30 12.42 31.96 -50.50
C LEU A 30 12.34 33.46 -50.86
N PRO A 31 11.57 34.35 -50.19
CA PRO A 31 11.53 34.40 -48.71
C PRO A 31 10.25 34.97 -48.02
N VAL A 32 10.33 34.93 -46.68
CA VAL A 32 9.56 35.69 -45.67
C VAL A 32 8.13 35.21 -45.35
N CYS A 33 8.03 34.39 -44.31
CA CYS A 33 6.97 34.59 -43.32
C CYS A 33 7.65 34.59 -41.94
N SER A 34 7.57 35.72 -41.26
CA SER A 34 8.06 35.96 -39.91
C SER A 34 7.38 35.02 -38.91
N GLN A 35 7.94 33.83 -38.76
CA GLN A 35 7.53 32.94 -37.67
C GLN A 35 8.33 33.36 -36.43
N SER A 36 7.70 34.23 -35.64
CA SER A 36 7.98 34.31 -34.21
C SER A 36 7.75 32.92 -33.61
N SER A 37 8.81 32.12 -33.58
CA SER A 37 8.85 30.82 -32.93
C SER A 37 8.87 31.02 -31.41
N SER A 38 7.78 31.56 -30.87
CA SER A 38 7.50 31.35 -29.46
C SER A 38 7.14 29.87 -29.30
N PRO A 39 7.89 29.10 -28.49
CA PRO A 39 7.53 27.72 -28.22
C PRO A 39 6.29 27.73 -27.34
N VAL A 40 5.11 27.77 -27.97
CA VAL A 40 3.85 27.56 -27.27
C VAL A 40 3.88 26.13 -26.76
N ARG A 41 4.03 25.99 -25.43
CA ARG A 41 3.86 24.72 -24.73
C ARG A 41 2.49 24.20 -25.16
N PHE A 42 2.45 23.15 -25.98
CA PHE A 42 1.20 22.52 -26.39
C PHE A 42 0.51 21.98 -25.13
N LEU A 43 -0.37 22.77 -24.53
CA LEU A 43 -1.37 22.24 -23.61
C LEU A 43 -2.27 21.29 -24.40
N ALA A 44 -2.68 20.20 -23.75
CA ALA A 44 -3.59 19.23 -24.35
C ALA A 44 -4.90 19.91 -24.77
N SER A 45 -5.44 19.55 -25.94
CA SER A 45 -6.62 20.21 -26.51
C SER A 45 -7.86 20.04 -25.60
N LEU A 46 -8.79 21.00 -25.64
CA LEU A 46 -10.05 20.93 -24.90
C LEU A 46 -10.83 19.64 -25.23
N ALA A 47 -10.80 19.19 -26.49
CA ALA A 47 -11.40 17.93 -26.92
C ALA A 47 -10.72 16.72 -26.26
N TYR A 48 -9.38 16.71 -26.18
CA TYR A 48 -8.65 15.64 -25.49
C TYR A 48 -8.96 15.60 -23.99
N MET A 49 -9.07 16.75 -23.33
CA MET A 49 -9.45 16.82 -21.92
C MET A 49 -10.90 16.38 -21.68
N ALA A 50 -11.82 16.72 -22.59
CA ALA A 50 -13.21 16.24 -22.56
C ALA A 50 -13.31 14.72 -22.78
N MET A 51 -12.46 14.14 -23.64
CA MET A 51 -12.41 12.68 -23.88
C MET A 51 -11.77 11.89 -22.73
N MET A 52 -10.68 12.38 -22.14
CA MET A 52 -9.94 11.68 -21.09
C MET A 52 -10.59 11.79 -19.70
N GLY A 53 -11.44 12.80 -19.48
CA GLY A 53 -12.13 13.03 -18.23
C GLY A 53 -11.21 13.50 -17.09
N PRO A 54 -11.76 13.71 -15.88
CA PRO A 54 -10.98 14.19 -14.74
C PRO A 54 -9.95 13.15 -14.28
N TYR A 55 -8.78 13.62 -13.88
CA TYR A 55 -7.70 12.77 -13.39
C TYR A 55 -8.13 11.93 -12.17
N GLN A 56 -8.08 10.60 -12.32
CA GLN A 56 -8.39 9.66 -11.24
C GLN A 56 -7.12 9.29 -10.46
N LYS A 57 -7.03 9.74 -9.20
CA LYS A 57 -5.89 9.43 -8.32
C LYS A 57 -5.93 7.96 -7.87
N LYS A 58 -5.00 7.15 -8.38
CA LYS A 58 -4.79 5.76 -7.93
C LYS A 58 -4.20 5.76 -6.52
N ARG A 59 -4.98 5.36 -5.50
CA ARG A 59 -4.49 5.20 -4.11
C ARG A 59 -4.07 3.74 -3.88
N PRO A 60 -2.89 3.45 -3.31
CA PRO A 60 -2.53 2.08 -2.98
C PRO A 60 -3.48 1.53 -1.90
N PRO A 61 -3.94 0.27 -2.02
CA PRO A 61 -4.89 -0.30 -1.07
C PRO A 61 -4.20 -0.57 0.28
N ASN A 62 -4.69 0.04 1.36
CA ASN A 62 -4.20 -0.23 2.70
C ASN A 62 -4.85 -1.51 3.26
N LYS A 63 -4.34 -2.68 2.87
CA LYS A 63 -4.87 -4.00 3.24
C LYS A 63 -3.85 -4.81 4.07
N PRO A 64 -3.89 -4.75 5.41
CA PRO A 64 -2.95 -5.48 6.28
C PRO A 64 -3.19 -7.00 6.34
N MET A 65 -4.37 -7.46 5.89
CA MET A 65 -4.88 -8.83 6.06
C MET A 65 -5.32 -9.45 4.73
N ASP A 66 -4.68 -9.08 3.61
CA ASP A 66 -4.90 -9.68 2.29
C ASP A 66 -6.41 -9.84 1.94
N GLN A 67 -7.21 -8.79 2.19
CA GLN A 67 -8.66 -8.71 1.98
C GLN A 67 -9.57 -9.51 2.94
N ARG A 68 -9.01 -10.21 3.92
CA ARG A 68 -9.78 -10.97 4.92
C ARG A 68 -10.10 -10.10 6.15
N PRO A 69 -11.29 -10.23 6.75
CA PRO A 69 -11.65 -9.49 7.96
C PRO A 69 -10.88 -9.99 9.19
N PHE A 70 -10.75 -11.32 9.32
CA PHE A 70 -10.07 -11.99 10.41
C PHE A 70 -9.19 -13.12 9.91
N MET A 71 -8.13 -13.45 10.65
CA MET A 71 -7.33 -14.65 10.41
C MET A 71 -6.94 -15.33 11.73
N LYS A 72 -6.80 -16.65 11.67
CA LYS A 72 -6.22 -17.47 12.74
C LYS A 72 -4.70 -17.31 12.72
N ALA A 73 -4.11 -17.29 13.90
CA ALA A 73 -2.67 -17.20 14.07
C ALA A 73 -2.19 -17.96 15.30
N ILE A 74 -0.91 -18.32 15.29
CA ILE A 74 -0.21 -18.94 16.41
C ILE A 74 0.73 -17.91 17.01
N VAL A 75 0.76 -17.82 18.33
CA VAL A 75 1.68 -16.96 19.07
C VAL A 75 3.09 -17.55 19.06
N LEU A 76 4.07 -16.76 18.63
CA LEU A 76 5.49 -17.12 18.70
C LEU A 76 6.11 -16.63 20.00
N LYS A 77 5.90 -15.35 20.33
CA LYS A 77 6.42 -14.76 21.57
C LYS A 77 5.60 -13.56 22.02
N THR A 78 5.50 -13.36 23.33
CA THR A 78 4.95 -12.13 23.92
C THR A 78 6.02 -11.05 23.97
N LEU A 79 5.64 -9.80 23.72
CA LEU A 79 6.57 -8.68 23.68
C LEU A 79 5.95 -7.39 24.19
N ILE A 80 6.75 -6.61 24.91
CA ILE A 80 6.35 -5.30 25.41
C ILE A 80 7.00 -4.25 24.51
N ARG A 81 6.20 -3.35 23.93
CA ARG A 81 6.72 -2.23 23.13
C ARG A 81 6.38 -0.90 23.77
N LYS A 82 7.36 0.01 23.73
CA LYS A 82 7.17 1.41 24.10
C LYS A 82 6.48 2.16 22.95
N PRO A 83 5.55 3.06 23.23
CA PRO A 83 4.88 3.88 22.23
C PRO A 83 5.81 4.96 21.65
N LYS A 84 5.35 5.65 20.61
CA LYS A 84 5.97 6.89 20.15
C LYS A 84 5.81 7.99 21.22
N LYS A 85 6.80 8.88 21.32
CA LYS A 85 6.67 10.19 22.00
C LYS A 85 5.46 10.91 21.38
N PRO A 86 4.50 11.49 22.13
CA PRO A 86 4.55 12.05 23.50
C PRO A 86 4.19 11.09 24.64
N ASN A 87 3.73 9.88 24.33
CA ASN A 87 3.19 8.97 25.34
C ASN A 87 4.30 8.12 25.96
N SER A 88 4.12 7.70 27.22
CA SER A 88 5.02 6.78 27.93
C SER A 88 4.19 5.67 28.60
N ALA A 89 4.24 4.46 28.05
CA ALA A 89 3.53 3.30 28.60
C ALA A 89 4.17 1.99 28.11
N ASN A 90 3.81 0.88 28.75
CA ASN A 90 4.15 -0.46 28.29
C ASN A 90 2.96 -1.06 27.55
N ARG A 91 3.02 -1.14 26.21
CA ARG A 91 1.95 -1.75 25.42
C ARG A 91 2.21 -3.24 25.24
N LYS A 92 1.24 -4.06 25.63
CA LYS A 92 1.30 -5.53 25.50
C LYS A 92 1.06 -5.91 24.04
N CYS A 93 2.05 -6.53 23.44
CA CYS A 93 2.04 -6.98 22.07
C CYS A 93 2.45 -8.45 21.99
N VAL A 94 2.20 -9.07 20.85
CA VAL A 94 2.53 -10.47 20.61
C VAL A 94 3.03 -10.60 19.18
N ARG A 95 4.10 -11.38 18.98
CA ARG A 95 4.56 -11.78 17.66
C ARG A 95 3.84 -13.06 17.28
N VAL A 96 3.18 -13.04 16.14
CA VAL A 96 2.23 -14.06 15.73
C VAL A 96 2.50 -14.47 14.30
N ARG A 97 2.39 -15.77 14.04
CA ARG A 97 2.46 -16.34 12.70
C ARG A 97 1.03 -16.50 12.18
N LEU A 98 0.69 -15.74 11.14
CA LEU A 98 -0.60 -15.83 10.47
C LEU A 98 -0.74 -17.15 9.71
N SER A 99 -1.97 -17.56 9.41
CA SER A 99 -2.24 -18.68 8.50
C SER A 99 -1.62 -18.51 7.10
N ASN A 100 -1.34 -17.27 6.67
CA ASN A 100 -0.64 -16.97 5.41
C ASN A 100 0.88 -17.17 5.51
N GLY A 101 1.40 -17.70 6.62
CA GLY A 101 2.83 -17.89 6.88
C GLY A 101 3.59 -16.63 7.29
N ARG A 102 2.99 -15.45 7.12
CA ARG A 102 3.59 -14.15 7.49
C ARG A 102 3.68 -13.97 9.00
N GLU A 103 4.84 -13.53 9.47
CA GLU A 103 5.04 -13.10 10.85
C GLU A 103 4.67 -11.63 11.00
N VAL A 104 3.78 -11.36 11.95
CA VAL A 104 3.32 -9.99 12.24
C VAL A 104 3.35 -9.74 13.74
N VAL A 105 3.24 -8.47 14.12
CA VAL A 105 3.08 -8.08 15.52
C VAL A 105 1.66 -7.58 15.72
N ALA A 106 0.96 -8.18 16.68
CA ALA A 106 -0.40 -7.83 17.04
C ALA A 106 -0.44 -7.18 18.43
N HIS A 107 -1.26 -6.15 18.57
CA HIS A 107 -1.54 -5.52 19.86
C HIS A 107 -2.66 -6.27 20.60
N VAL A 108 -2.48 -6.49 21.91
CA VAL A 108 -3.49 -7.14 22.75
C VAL A 108 -4.32 -6.05 23.45
N PRO A 109 -5.63 -5.93 23.15
CA PRO A 109 -6.47 -4.93 23.80
C PRO A 109 -6.86 -5.34 25.23
N GLY A 110 -7.20 -4.32 26.02
CA GLY A 110 -7.65 -4.47 27.40
C GLY A 110 -6.52 -4.64 28.41
N GLU A 111 -6.91 -4.93 29.65
CA GLU A 111 -6.01 -5.16 30.78
C GLU A 111 -5.74 -6.65 30.96
N GLY A 112 -4.51 -7.01 31.35
CA GLY A 112 -4.09 -8.40 31.65
C GLY A 112 -4.21 -9.38 30.47
N HIS A 113 -3.19 -10.18 30.15
CA HIS A 113 -3.34 -11.26 29.15
C HIS A 113 -2.63 -12.52 29.60
N ASN A 114 -3.24 -13.67 29.32
CA ASN A 114 -2.71 -15.00 29.62
C ASN A 114 -2.15 -15.67 28.34
N LEU A 115 -1.65 -14.88 27.39
CA LEU A 115 -1.10 -15.44 26.15
C LEU A 115 0.30 -15.94 26.39
N GLN A 116 0.52 -17.19 25.99
CA GLN A 116 1.82 -17.86 26.02
C GLN A 116 2.22 -18.23 24.58
N GLU A 117 3.41 -18.78 24.44
CA GLU A 117 3.89 -19.34 23.18
C GLU A 117 2.98 -20.51 22.76
N HIS A 118 2.81 -20.71 21.46
CA HIS A 118 1.93 -21.72 20.85
C HIS A 118 0.41 -21.53 21.02
N ASN A 119 -0.03 -20.56 21.81
CA ASN A 119 -1.45 -20.24 21.89
C ASN A 119 -1.99 -19.81 20.53
N VAL A 120 -3.24 -20.19 20.27
CA VAL A 120 -3.99 -19.86 19.08
C VAL A 120 -4.82 -18.60 19.35
N VAL A 121 -4.76 -17.64 18.43
CA VAL A 121 -5.47 -16.37 18.54
C VAL A 121 -6.17 -15.98 17.25
N LEU A 122 -7.25 -15.21 17.38
CA LEU A 122 -7.93 -14.57 16.25
C LEU A 122 -7.44 -13.14 16.11
N ILE A 123 -7.01 -12.77 14.91
CA ILE A 123 -6.49 -11.44 14.62
C ILE A 123 -7.42 -10.72 13.67
N ARG A 124 -7.62 -9.43 13.94
CA ARG A 124 -8.30 -8.48 13.05
C ARG A 124 -7.36 -7.39 12.57
N GLY A 125 -7.71 -6.80 11.43
CA GLY A 125 -7.10 -5.55 10.99
C GLY A 125 -7.42 -4.41 11.97
N GLY A 126 -6.41 -3.60 12.30
CA GLY A 126 -6.58 -2.40 13.12
C GLY A 126 -5.24 -1.80 13.52
N ARG A 127 -4.97 -0.56 13.10
CA ARG A 127 -3.76 0.15 13.52
C ARG A 127 -3.83 0.52 15.00
N THR A 128 -2.73 0.33 15.71
CA THR A 128 -2.54 0.90 17.04
C THR A 128 -1.78 2.20 16.88
N GLN A 129 -2.43 3.33 17.17
CA GLN A 129 -1.92 4.67 16.88
C GLN A 129 -0.60 4.99 17.59
N ASP A 130 -0.41 4.40 18.77
CA ASP A 130 0.77 4.61 19.59
C ASP A 130 2.01 3.87 19.09
N LEU A 131 1.81 2.72 18.44
CA LEU A 131 2.88 1.79 18.10
C LEU A 131 3.21 1.87 16.61
N ILE A 132 4.50 2.04 16.33
CA ILE A 132 4.99 2.09 14.96
C ILE A 132 4.96 0.66 14.37
N GLY A 133 4.35 0.52 13.19
CA GLY A 133 4.30 -0.74 12.46
C GLY A 133 3.29 -1.79 12.95
N VAL A 134 2.52 -1.51 14.02
CA VAL A 134 1.51 -2.46 14.54
C VAL A 134 0.15 -2.19 13.91
N LYS A 135 -0.17 -2.96 12.87
CA LYS A 135 -1.40 -2.85 12.06
C LYS A 135 -2.47 -3.90 12.41
N HIS A 136 -2.17 -4.78 13.37
CA HIS A 136 -2.96 -5.94 13.73
C HIS A 136 -3.36 -5.87 15.20
N LYS A 137 -4.60 -6.26 15.50
CA LYS A 137 -5.13 -6.36 16.87
C LYS A 137 -5.66 -7.76 17.11
N VAL A 138 -5.41 -8.27 18.31
CA VAL A 138 -5.99 -9.54 18.76
C VAL A 138 -7.45 -9.32 19.16
N VAL A 139 -8.33 -10.26 18.81
CA VAL A 139 -9.73 -10.29 19.24
C VAL A 139 -9.81 -10.99 20.59
N ARG A 140 -10.42 -10.35 21.58
CA ARG A 140 -10.70 -10.93 22.90
C ARG A 140 -11.96 -11.79 22.87
N GLY A 141 -12.02 -12.84 23.69
CA GLY A 141 -13.17 -13.72 23.83
C GLY A 141 -13.24 -14.82 22.76
N LYS A 142 -12.12 -15.15 22.10
CA LYS A 142 -12.06 -16.21 21.08
C LYS A 142 -10.72 -16.94 21.10
N TYR A 143 -10.75 -18.26 20.90
CA TYR A 143 -9.62 -19.17 21.13
C TYR A 143 -9.05 -18.98 22.54
N ASP A 144 -7.72 -18.94 22.70
CA ASP A 144 -7.06 -18.88 24.01
C ASP A 144 -7.06 -17.47 24.63
N CYS A 145 -7.64 -16.48 23.92
CA CYS A 145 -7.83 -15.14 24.45
C CYS A 145 -9.09 -15.06 25.31
N ALA A 146 -8.92 -15.27 26.61
CA ALA A 146 -9.98 -15.05 27.59
C ALA A 146 -10.53 -13.61 27.56
N PRO A 147 -11.84 -13.43 27.83
CA PRO A 147 -12.45 -12.11 27.98
C PRO A 147 -11.80 -11.35 29.14
N VAL A 148 -11.89 -10.02 29.12
CA VAL A 148 -11.36 -9.18 30.20
C VAL A 148 -12.26 -9.35 31.43
N GLN A 149 -11.67 -9.75 32.56
CA GLN A 149 -12.38 -9.84 33.82
C GLN A 149 -12.67 -8.43 34.33
N LYS A 150 -13.93 -8.15 34.68
CA LYS A 150 -14.29 -6.92 35.39
C LYS A 150 -13.88 -7.09 36.85
N PRO A 151 -13.23 -6.10 37.48
CA PRO A 151 -13.06 -6.13 38.92
C PRO A 151 -14.44 -6.15 39.58
N ALA A 152 -14.58 -6.90 40.68
CA ALA A 152 -15.80 -6.89 41.47
C ALA A 152 -16.10 -5.45 41.96
N PRO A 153 -17.38 -5.03 41.99
CA PRO A 153 -17.72 -3.76 42.61
C PRO A 153 -17.26 -3.80 44.07
N LYS A 154 -16.44 -2.81 44.46
CA LYS A 154 -16.04 -2.60 45.85
C LYS A 154 -17.20 -2.02 46.63
#